data_AF-A0A349A357-F1
#
_entry.id   AF-A0A349A357-F1
#
_cell.length_a   1.000
_cell.length_b   1.000
_cell.length_c   1.000
_cell.angle_alpha   90.00
_cell.angle_beta   90.00
_cell.angle_gamma   90.00
#
_symmetry.space_group_name_H-M   'P 1'
#
loop_
_entity.id
_entity.type
_entity.pdbx_description
1 polymer ?
#
loop_
_entity_poly.entity_id
_entity_poly.type
_entity_poly.pdbx_seq_one_letter_code
_entity_poly.pdbx_strand_id
1 'polypeptide(L)'
;MRMDKTSTGERPKVSEMILRMAEGFLDIGKDLEHKENLLRFACTAWNIACFEPAKRHSLISGYVEQFRKTNDASEVACKNLEDDMGQLIEEKDRLYPHVMIRILDSKIELVGGKEHIVVTSTPFE
;
A
#
# COMPACT_ATOMS: atom_id res chain seq x y z
N MET A 1 -16.24 15.10 26.03
CA MET A 1 -16.21 13.75 25.43
C MET A 1 -17.12 13.76 24.22
N ARG A 2 -16.57 14.03 23.03
CA ARG A 2 -17.33 14.01 21.78
C ARG A 2 -17.37 12.57 21.30
N MET A 3 -18.56 11.99 21.27
CA MET A 3 -18.80 10.71 20.60
C MET A 3 -18.73 10.97 19.10
N ASP A 4 -17.76 10.37 18.43
CA ASP A 4 -17.71 10.37 16.98
C ASP A 4 -18.76 9.37 16.45
N LYS A 5 -19.62 9.86 15.59
CA LYS A 5 -20.70 9.10 14.95
C LYS A 5 -20.17 8.47 13.68
N THR A 6 -19.81 7.19 13.73
CA THR A 6 -19.85 6.29 12.56
C THR A 6 -20.28 4.90 13.02
N SER A 7 -21.58 4.75 13.25
CA SER A 7 -22.26 3.46 13.35
C SER A 7 -23.02 3.20 12.06
N THR A 8 -22.35 2.64 11.06
CA THR A 8 -22.98 1.81 10.01
C THR A 8 -22.11 0.57 9.89
N GLY A 9 -22.73 -0.62 9.86
CA GLY A 9 -22.03 -1.91 9.70
C GLY A 9 -21.46 -2.13 8.30
N GLU A 10 -21.02 -1.05 7.64
CA GLU A 10 -20.42 -1.07 6.31
C GLU A 10 -18.94 -1.40 6.44
N ARG A 11 -18.47 -2.35 5.62
CA ARG A 11 -17.03 -2.63 5.53
C ARG A 11 -16.34 -1.36 5.02
N PRO A 12 -15.20 -0.94 5.62
CA PRO A 12 -14.44 0.20 5.13
C PRO A 12 -14.14 0.07 3.64
N LYS A 13 -14.00 1.20 2.93
CA LYS A 13 -13.58 1.14 1.52
C LYS A 13 -12.13 0.67 1.44
N VAL A 14 -11.78 -0.02 0.37
CA VAL A 14 -10.40 -0.50 0.15
C VAL A 14 -9.40 0.67 0.15
N SER A 15 -9.75 1.81 -0.45
CA SER A 15 -8.93 3.02 -0.42
C SER A 15 -8.71 3.55 1.00
N GLU A 16 -9.71 3.49 1.88
CA GLU A 16 -9.59 3.87 3.29
C GLU A 16 -8.68 2.90 4.06
N MET A 17 -8.75 1.60 3.76
CA MET A 17 -7.87 0.61 4.36
C MET A 17 -6.41 0.82 3.93
N ILE A 18 -6.16 1.09 2.65
CA ILE A 18 -4.82 1.39 2.13
C ILE A 18 -4.26 2.66 2.76
N LEU A 19 -5.08 3.72 2.85
CA LEU A 19 -4.71 4.97 3.52
C LEU A 19 -4.29 4.75 4.96
N ARG A 20 -5.04 3.93 5.71
CA ARG A 20 -4.75 3.65 7.10
C ARG A 20 -3.51 2.78 7.28
N MET A 21 -3.29 1.80 6.40
CA MET A 21 -2.09 0.97 6.41
C MET A 21 -0.83 1.78 6.07
N ALA A 22 -0.94 2.73 5.14
CA ALA A 22 0.19 3.55 4.68
C ALA A 22 0.21 4.95 5.32
N GLU A 23 -0.42 5.11 6.50
CA GLU A 23 -0.43 6.36 7.25
C GLU A 23 1.02 6.75 7.61
N GLY A 24 1.37 8.04 7.46
CA GLY A 24 2.74 8.52 7.62
C GLY A 24 3.68 8.18 6.44
N PHE A 25 3.53 7.00 5.82
CA PHE A 25 4.32 6.63 4.63
C PHE A 25 3.96 7.52 3.43
N LEU A 26 2.66 7.73 3.17
CA LEU A 26 2.20 8.59 2.08
C LEU A 26 2.55 10.08 2.30
N ASP A 27 2.71 10.51 3.55
CA ASP A 27 3.04 11.89 3.91
C ASP A 27 4.48 12.28 3.55
N ILE A 28 5.34 11.31 3.23
CA ILE A 28 6.71 11.53 2.74
C ILE A 28 6.72 12.13 1.32
N GLY A 29 5.64 11.93 0.56
CA GLY A 29 5.50 12.40 -0.82
C GLY A 29 5.53 13.93 -0.91
N LYS A 30 6.49 14.45 -1.69
CA LYS A 30 6.74 15.90 -1.83
C LYS A 30 5.86 16.58 -2.87
N ASP A 31 5.43 15.82 -3.87
CA ASP A 31 4.58 16.25 -4.97
C ASP A 31 3.63 15.10 -5.35
N LEU A 32 2.70 15.39 -6.27
CA LEU A 32 1.67 14.44 -6.66
C LEU A 32 2.26 13.16 -7.27
N GLU A 33 3.27 13.27 -8.13
CA GLU A 33 3.90 12.12 -8.77
C GLU A 33 4.59 11.22 -7.75
N HIS A 34 5.31 11.80 -6.80
CA HIS A 34 5.94 11.06 -5.71
C HIS A 34 4.88 10.38 -4.83
N LYS A 35 3.79 11.07 -4.47
CA LYS A 35 2.68 10.46 -3.71
C LYS A 35 2.02 9.31 -4.47
N GLU A 36 1.82 9.42 -5.77
CA GLU A 36 1.29 8.33 -6.59
C GLU A 36 2.23 7.13 -6.64
N ASN A 37 3.55 7.36 -6.73
CA ASN A 37 4.54 6.28 -6.62
C ASN A 37 4.46 5.58 -5.26
N LEU A 38 4.37 6.33 -4.16
CA LEU A 38 4.21 5.77 -2.82
C LEU A 38 2.88 5.01 -2.66
N LEU A 39 1.79 5.51 -3.26
CA LEU A 39 0.51 4.81 -3.27
C LEU A 39 0.58 3.47 -4.03
N ARG A 40 1.21 3.45 -5.21
CA ARG A 40 1.42 2.20 -5.97
C ARG A 40 2.30 1.22 -5.19
N PHE A 41 3.31 1.71 -4.49
CA PHE A 41 4.15 0.90 -3.61
C PHE A 41 3.33 0.27 -2.48
N ALA A 42 2.51 1.07 -1.78
CA ALA A 42 1.62 0.57 -0.74
C ALA A 42 0.61 -0.47 -1.27
N CYS A 43 0.02 -0.24 -2.44
CA CYS A 43 -0.86 -1.22 -3.08
C CYS A 43 -0.12 -2.53 -3.44
N THR A 44 1.16 -2.45 -3.81
CA THR A 44 2.00 -3.62 -4.05
C THR A 44 2.25 -4.39 -2.75
N ALA A 45 2.60 -3.71 -1.66
CA ALA A 45 2.75 -4.31 -0.34
C ALA A 45 1.48 -5.04 0.10
N TRP A 46 0.31 -4.40 -0.04
CA TRP A 46 -1.00 -4.99 0.25
C TRP A 46 -1.24 -6.29 -0.53
N ASN A 47 -0.93 -6.28 -1.84
CA ASN A 47 -1.08 -7.45 -2.70
C ASN A 47 -0.16 -8.60 -2.28
N ILE A 48 1.10 -8.30 -1.92
CA ILE A 48 2.04 -9.30 -1.43
C ILE A 48 1.54 -9.88 -0.09
N ALA A 49 1.01 -9.04 0.81
CA ALA A 49 0.47 -9.48 2.10
C ALA A 49 -0.70 -10.47 1.98
N CYS A 50 -1.38 -10.52 0.82
CA CYS A 50 -2.44 -11.49 0.57
C CYS A 50 -1.92 -12.91 0.25
N PHE A 51 -0.61 -13.10 0.05
CA PHE A 51 -0.04 -14.44 -0.11
C PHE A 51 0.36 -15.05 1.24
N GLU A 52 0.50 -16.38 1.29
CA GLU A 52 1.06 -17.09 2.43
C GLU A 52 2.50 -16.64 2.75
N PRO A 53 2.92 -16.62 4.04
CA PRO A 53 4.20 -16.05 4.46
C PRO A 53 5.42 -16.55 3.67
N ALA A 54 5.46 -17.84 3.31
CA ALA A 54 6.56 -18.43 2.56
C ALA A 54 6.74 -17.81 1.15
N LYS A 55 5.64 -17.39 0.52
CA LYS A 55 5.65 -16.80 -0.82
C LYS A 55 5.90 -15.30 -0.81
N ARG A 56 5.63 -14.62 0.31
CA ARG A 56 5.87 -13.18 0.44
C ARG A 56 7.34 -12.83 0.24
N HIS A 57 8.24 -13.59 0.87
CA HIS A 57 9.68 -13.36 0.76
C HIS A 57 10.17 -13.37 -0.70
N SER A 58 9.78 -14.39 -1.48
CA SER A 58 10.19 -14.47 -2.88
C SER A 58 9.59 -13.35 -3.75
N LEU A 59 8.37 -12.90 -3.45
CA LEU A 59 7.75 -11.77 -4.14
C LEU A 59 8.44 -10.44 -3.82
N ILE A 60 8.80 -10.20 -2.54
CA ILE A 60 9.56 -9.01 -2.14
C ILE A 60 10.93 -9.00 -2.81
N SER A 61 11.68 -10.11 -2.74
CA SER A 61 12.99 -10.20 -3.38
C SER A 61 12.90 -9.97 -4.89
N GLY A 62 11.88 -10.51 -5.56
CA GLY A 62 11.65 -10.27 -6.99
C GLY A 62 11.35 -8.80 -7.31
N TYR A 63 10.55 -8.13 -6.48
CA TYR A 63 10.26 -6.71 -6.61
C TYR A 63 11.51 -5.85 -6.45
N VAL A 64 12.32 -6.12 -5.40
CA VAL A 64 13.57 -5.40 -5.12
C VAL A 64 14.58 -5.59 -6.25
N GLU A 65 14.72 -6.81 -6.78
CA GLU A 65 15.61 -7.09 -7.91
C GLU A 65 15.18 -6.36 -9.19
N GLN A 66 13.87 -6.26 -9.44
CA GLN A 66 13.35 -5.48 -10.56
C GLN A 66 13.62 -3.98 -10.37
N PHE A 67 13.38 -3.46 -9.16
CA PHE A 67 13.69 -2.07 -8.81
C PHE A 67 15.18 -1.75 -9.04
N ARG A 68 16.06 -2.64 -8.58
CA ARG A 68 17.52 -2.52 -8.78
C ARG A 68 17.89 -2.41 -10.25
N LYS A 69 17.37 -3.30 -11.09
CA LYS A 69 17.65 -3.33 -12.53
C LYS A 69 17.12 -2.11 -13.27
N THR A 70 15.89 -1.71 -12.96
CA THR A 70 15.24 -0.58 -13.66
C THR A 70 15.89 0.75 -13.31
N ASN A 71 16.34 0.93 -12.08
CA ASN A 71 16.79 2.24 -11.56
C ASN A 71 18.31 2.32 -11.33
N ASP A 72 19.08 1.28 -11.65
CA ASP A 72 20.50 1.15 -11.29
C ASP A 72 20.74 1.45 -9.79
N ALA A 73 19.84 0.92 -8.94
CA ALA A 73 19.78 1.31 -7.54
C ALA A 73 20.92 0.68 -6.71
N SER A 74 21.41 1.43 -5.72
CA SER A 74 22.40 0.93 -4.77
C SER A 74 21.84 -0.16 -3.87
N GLU A 75 22.73 -0.96 -3.26
CA GLU A 75 22.34 -1.97 -2.27
C GLU A 75 21.59 -1.36 -1.07
N VAL A 76 22.01 -0.17 -0.62
CA VAL A 76 21.35 0.55 0.47
C VAL A 76 19.92 0.95 0.08
N ALA A 77 19.72 1.45 -1.14
CA ALA A 77 18.37 1.78 -1.63
C ALA A 77 17.49 0.52 -1.75
N CYS A 78 18.06 -0.60 -2.21
CA CYS A 78 17.36 -1.88 -2.28
C CYS A 78 16.96 -2.38 -0.89
N LYS A 79 17.85 -2.23 0.11
CA LYS A 79 17.58 -2.65 1.48
C LYS A 79 16.47 -1.82 2.13
N ASN A 80 16.53 -0.50 1.97
CA ASN A 80 15.48 0.39 2.47
C ASN A 80 14.11 0.05 1.84
N LEU A 81 14.08 -0.22 0.53
CA LEU A 81 12.85 -0.62 -0.17
C LEU A 81 12.28 -1.95 0.37
N GLU A 82 13.15 -2.92 0.64
CA GLU A 82 12.76 -4.20 1.24
C GLU A 82 12.16 -3.99 2.65
N ASP A 83 12.82 -3.16 3.46
CA ASP A 83 12.39 -2.88 4.84
C ASP A 83 11.06 -2.11 4.86
N ASP A 84 10.89 -1.09 4.00
CA ASP A 84 9.64 -0.34 3.85
C ASP A 84 8.48 -1.26 3.41
N MET A 85 8.73 -2.17 2.46
CA MET A 85 7.75 -3.15 2.01
C MET A 85 7.34 -4.09 3.16
N GLY A 86 8.32 -4.55 3.94
CA GLY A 86 8.10 -5.39 5.12
C GLY A 86 7.21 -4.71 6.15
N GLN A 87 7.50 -3.46 6.49
CA GLN A 87 6.70 -2.68 7.45
C GLN A 87 5.24 -2.52 7.00
N LEU A 88 5.00 -2.22 5.72
CA LEU A 88 3.65 -2.09 5.19
C LEU A 88 2.88 -3.43 5.21
N ILE A 89 3.56 -4.55 4.93
CA ILE A 89 2.97 -5.89 5.00
C ILE A 89 2.60 -6.24 6.45
N GLU A 90 3.49 -5.98 7.40
CA GLU A 90 3.23 -6.18 8.83
C GLU A 90 2.03 -5.35 9.31
N GLU A 91 1.96 -4.09 8.85
CA GLU A 91 0.86 -3.19 9.20
C GLU A 91 -0.47 -3.62 8.58
N LYS A 92 -0.46 -4.12 7.32
CA LYS A 92 -1.64 -4.76 6.70
C LYS A 92 -2.12 -5.90 7.57
N ASP A 93 -1.24 -6.83 7.93
CA ASP A 93 -1.61 -8.01 8.71
C ASP A 93 -2.15 -7.64 10.09
N ARG A 94 -1.58 -6.61 10.72
CA ARG A 94 -2.05 -6.10 12.02
C ARG A 94 -3.45 -5.51 11.95
N LEU A 95 -3.73 -4.69 10.94
CA LEU A 95 -5.00 -3.97 10.81
C LEU A 95 -6.10 -4.82 10.15
N TYR A 96 -5.73 -5.65 9.18
CA TYR A 96 -6.64 -6.34 8.25
C TYR A 96 -6.23 -7.80 7.98
N PRO A 97 -6.09 -8.64 9.02
CA PRO A 97 -5.55 -10.01 8.88
C PRO A 97 -6.42 -10.92 8.00
N HIS A 98 -7.73 -10.66 7.92
CA HIS A 98 -8.69 -11.50 7.18
C HIS A 98 -9.17 -10.86 5.88
N VAL A 99 -8.67 -9.68 5.52
CA VAL A 99 -9.05 -9.01 4.28
C VAL A 99 -8.13 -9.50 3.16
N MET A 100 -8.75 -10.20 2.21
CA MET A 100 -8.07 -10.83 1.07
C MET A 100 -8.64 -10.21 -0.22
N ILE A 101 -8.06 -9.07 -0.59
CA ILE A 101 -8.49 -8.27 -1.74
C ILE A 101 -7.24 -7.92 -2.54
N ARG A 102 -7.31 -8.14 -3.85
CA ARG A 102 -6.26 -7.73 -4.79
C ARG A 102 -6.54 -6.33 -5.30
N ILE A 103 -5.55 -5.45 -5.25
CA ILE A 103 -5.55 -4.15 -5.88
C ILE A 103 -5.09 -4.30 -7.33
N LEU A 104 -5.91 -3.83 -8.27
CA LEU A 104 -5.63 -3.89 -9.70
C LEU A 104 -5.05 -2.57 -10.22
N ASP A 105 -5.50 -1.45 -9.67
CA ASP A 105 -5.07 -0.11 -10.07
C ASP A 105 -5.26 0.89 -8.92
N SER A 106 -4.43 1.94 -8.90
CA SER A 106 -4.53 3.04 -7.94
C SER A 106 -4.04 4.35 -8.54
N LYS A 107 -4.72 5.45 -8.18
CA LYS A 107 -4.38 6.81 -8.63
C LYS A 107 -4.83 7.87 -7.62
N ILE A 108 -4.25 9.06 -7.73
CA ILE A 108 -4.66 10.24 -6.97
C ILE A 108 -5.31 11.24 -7.93
N GLU A 109 -6.60 11.50 -7.73
CA GLU A 109 -7.34 12.49 -8.50
C GLU A 109 -7.46 13.81 -7.74
N LEU A 110 -7.41 14.94 -8.45
CA LEU A 110 -7.68 16.25 -7.88
C LEU A 110 -9.14 16.64 -8.15
N VAL A 111 -9.98 16.58 -7.13
CA VAL A 111 -11.40 16.99 -7.21
C VAL A 111 -11.62 18.19 -6.32
N GLY A 112 -11.99 19.33 -6.92
CA GLY A 112 -12.20 20.58 -6.17
C GLY A 112 -10.95 21.06 -5.40
N GLY A 113 -9.76 20.78 -5.94
CA GLY A 113 -8.47 21.15 -5.31
C GLY A 113 -8.04 20.25 -4.14
N LYS A 114 -8.72 19.12 -3.94
CA LYS A 114 -8.37 18.12 -2.92
C LYS A 114 -7.91 16.82 -3.57
N GLU A 115 -6.98 16.14 -2.92
CA GLU A 115 -6.52 14.81 -3.32
C GLU A 115 -7.57 13.76 -2.98
N HIS A 116 -7.93 12.92 -3.94
CA HIS A 116 -8.85 11.80 -3.81
C HIS A 116 -8.17 10.53 -4.28
N ILE A 117 -8.00 9.57 -3.37
CA ILE A 117 -7.44 8.26 -3.71
C ILE A 117 -8.53 7.38 -4.28
N VAL A 118 -8.28 6.88 -5.50
CA VAL A 118 -9.13 5.93 -6.20
C VAL A 118 -8.38 4.61 -6.30
N VAL A 119 -9.05 3.52 -5.91
CA VAL A 119 -8.50 2.16 -5.92
C VAL A 119 -9.48 1.21 -6.61
N THR A 120 -9.01 0.52 -7.65
CA THR A 120 -9.75 -0.57 -8.31
C THR A 120 -9.31 -1.90 -7.70
N SER A 121 -10.26 -2.74 -7.29
CA SER A 121 -9.94 -3.99 -6.60
C SER A 121 -10.92 -5.12 -6.90
N THR A 122 -10.49 -6.34 -6.60
CA THR A 122 -11.24 -7.59 -6.77
C THR A 122 -10.95 -8.53 -5.59
N PRO A 123 -11.84 -9.47 -5.23
CA PRO A 123 -11.50 -10.54 -4.30
C PRO A 123 -10.19 -11.23 -4.70
N PHE A 124 -9.40 -11.61 -3.70
CA PHE A 124 -8.16 -12.35 -3.94
C PHE A 124 -8.51 -13.84 -4.13
N GLU A 125 -8.22 -14.35 -5.33
CA GLU A 125 -8.36 -15.76 -5.73
C GLU A 125 -7.07 -16.55 -5.50
#